data_AF-A0A844SJU4-F1
#
_entry.id   AF-A0A844SJU4-F1
#
_cell.length_a   1.000
_cell.length_b   1.000
_cell.length_c   1.000
_cell.angle_alpha   90.00
_cell.angle_beta   90.00
_cell.angle_gamma   90.00
#
_symmetry.space_group_name_H-M   'P 1'
#
loop_
_entity.id
_entity.type
_entity.pdbx_description
1 polymer ?
#
loop_
_entity_poly.entity_id
_entity_poly.type
_entity_poly.pdbx_seq_one_letter_code
_entity_poly.pdbx_strand_id
1 'polypeptide(L)'
;MSGTDKTKAGHDLAGPVVILVEPQLGENIGMAARAMGNFALSRMRIVNPRDGWPNIAAQRAAAGADHIIGSVELFDTVEQAIADLTLVFATTARAHDQAKPVVGPEGAADEIVSHVASGGGAGILFGRERSGLTNEEVALANRIITFPVNPGFASLNLAQAVLLMGYEWFKLSTAGTLPFAMPERSEPASQHQMQAFFDNLVAELDKVEFLRPAEKRDTMLVNLRNIFTRMDPTKQDMHTLHGVVMAIAEGRKGPAKGGVLDGAQATRLRALLAEQGQGGATADSSSTVRGLARLLRRNPTDAERILWQALTRDRRFAGQFKRQTPVGRHIPDFVSFVHRLAIELVNPNESEAIGADRANRRAWLEARDYRVVDMQVADVERDLDAELARLEAGLRQER
;
A
#
# COMPACT_ATOMS: atom_id res chain seq x y z
N MET A 1 17.20 7.20 11.23
CA MET A 1 17.46 7.95 9.99
C MET A 1 18.98 8.06 9.84
N SER A 2 19.60 7.13 9.13
CA SER A 2 21.04 7.14 8.82
C SER A 2 21.24 7.29 7.31
N GLY A 3 22.30 7.99 6.91
CA GLY A 3 22.69 8.15 5.52
C GLY A 3 22.50 9.58 5.00
N THR A 4 23.44 10.48 5.31
CA THR A 4 23.57 11.74 4.56
C THR A 4 24.05 11.40 3.16
N ASP A 5 23.21 11.63 2.17
CA ASP A 5 23.58 11.46 0.76
C ASP A 5 24.39 12.68 0.30
N LYS A 6 25.72 12.51 0.24
CA LYS A 6 26.66 13.57 -0.15
C LYS A 6 26.54 13.99 -1.62
N THR A 7 25.74 13.30 -2.43
CA THR A 7 25.51 13.64 -3.84
C THR A 7 24.41 14.68 -4.03
N LYS A 8 23.57 14.92 -3.02
CA LYS A 8 22.52 15.94 -3.07
C LYS A 8 23.11 17.32 -2.77
N ALA A 9 22.76 18.31 -3.60
CA ALA A 9 23.10 19.70 -3.32
C ALA A 9 22.37 20.15 -2.05
N GLY A 10 23.10 20.79 -1.12
CA GLY A 10 22.51 21.44 0.04
C GLY A 10 21.66 22.64 -0.37
N HIS A 11 20.73 23.04 0.48
CA HIS A 11 20.02 24.30 0.31
C HIS A 11 20.93 25.44 0.78
N ASP A 12 21.25 26.39 -0.11
CA ASP A 12 21.93 27.63 0.26
C ASP A 12 20.87 28.69 0.59
N LEU A 13 20.49 28.75 1.87
CA LEU A 13 19.43 29.62 2.36
C LEU A 13 20.03 30.69 3.28
N ALA A 14 19.66 31.94 3.04
CA ALA A 14 19.97 33.03 3.97
C ALA A 14 19.13 32.85 5.25
N GLY A 15 19.75 32.27 6.28
CA GLY A 15 19.11 32.01 7.58
C GLY A 15 19.59 32.92 8.70
N PRO A 16 18.97 32.81 9.89
CA PRO A 16 19.41 33.54 11.07
C PRO A 16 20.82 33.10 11.52
N VAL A 17 21.49 33.99 12.24
CA VAL A 17 22.74 33.66 12.94
C VAL A 17 22.40 32.95 14.25
N VAL A 18 22.97 31.76 14.47
CA VAL A 18 22.85 31.03 15.74
C VAL A 18 23.95 31.50 16.67
N ILE A 19 23.59 32.06 17.83
CA ILE A 19 24.52 32.67 18.77
C ILE A 19 24.49 31.88 20.08
N LEU A 20 25.59 31.22 20.41
CA LEU A 20 25.73 30.45 21.65
C LEU A 20 26.43 31.32 22.70
N VAL A 21 25.72 31.64 23.79
CA VAL A 21 26.22 32.51 24.85
C VAL A 21 26.78 31.68 25.99
N GLU A 22 28.10 31.77 26.18
CA GLU A 22 28.89 31.02 27.16
C GLU A 22 28.58 29.51 27.20
N PRO A 23 28.61 28.79 26.07
CA PRO A 23 28.37 27.35 26.07
C PRO A 23 29.38 26.63 26.96
N GLN A 24 28.90 25.70 27.80
CA GLN A 24 29.74 25.04 28.80
C GLN A 24 30.47 23.83 28.24
N LEU A 25 29.85 23.07 27.32
CA LEU A 25 30.43 21.83 26.81
C LEU A 25 30.67 21.90 25.31
N GLY A 26 31.89 21.52 24.89
CA GLY A 26 32.26 21.41 23.47
C GLY A 26 31.32 20.47 22.71
N GLU A 27 30.90 19.36 23.32
CA GLU A 27 29.95 18.41 22.73
C GLU A 27 28.61 19.07 22.38
N ASN A 28 28.10 19.98 23.21
CA ASN A 28 26.85 20.69 22.92
C ASN A 28 27.01 21.66 21.75
N ILE A 29 28.16 22.32 21.62
CA ILE A 29 28.48 23.17 20.46
C ILE A 29 28.48 22.32 19.18
N GLY A 30 29.15 21.17 19.21
CA GLY A 30 29.17 20.25 18.07
C GLY A 30 27.78 19.71 17.71
N MET A 31 27.00 19.29 18.71
CA MET A 31 25.62 18.84 18.49
C MET A 31 24.72 19.97 17.96
N ALA A 32 24.92 21.22 18.39
CA ALA A 32 24.23 22.38 17.85
C ALA A 32 24.62 22.63 16.39
N ALA A 33 25.91 22.57 16.04
CA ALA A 33 26.36 22.68 14.64
C ALA A 33 25.77 21.56 13.77
N ARG A 34 25.71 20.33 14.28
CA ARG A 34 25.03 19.22 13.59
C ARG A 34 23.54 19.51 13.37
N ALA A 35 22.85 20.03 14.39
CA ALA A 35 21.46 20.42 14.29
C ALA A 35 21.24 21.52 13.25
N MET A 36 22.13 22.52 13.20
CA MET A 36 22.14 23.56 12.18
C MET A 36 22.31 22.99 10.77
N GLY A 37 23.28 22.09 10.56
CA GLY A 37 23.53 21.46 9.27
C GLY A 37 22.36 20.60 8.76
N ASN A 38 21.58 19.98 9.66
CA ASN A 38 20.37 19.25 9.28
C ASN A 38 19.30 20.15 8.65
N PHE A 39 19.33 21.44 8.94
CA PHE A 39 18.31 22.42 8.57
C PHE A 39 18.90 23.59 7.78
N ALA A 40 20.04 23.40 7.12
CA ALA A 40 20.69 24.40 6.26
C ALA A 40 21.05 25.74 6.95
N LEU A 41 21.16 25.76 8.28
CA LEU A 41 21.74 26.90 9.00
C LEU A 41 23.27 26.79 8.96
N SER A 42 23.96 27.86 8.62
CA SER A 42 25.42 27.84 8.39
C SER A 42 26.21 28.82 9.25
N ARG A 43 25.57 29.86 9.79
CA ARG A 43 26.25 30.94 10.53
C ARG A 43 26.15 30.73 12.03
N MET A 44 27.27 30.45 12.67
CA MET A 44 27.38 30.29 14.13
C MET A 44 28.31 31.35 14.71
N ARG A 45 27.84 32.01 15.77
CA ARG A 45 28.66 32.86 16.63
C ARG A 45 28.73 32.28 18.03
N ILE A 46 29.87 32.40 18.68
CA ILE A 46 30.04 31.94 20.06
C ILE A 46 30.58 33.10 20.89
N VAL A 47 29.89 33.38 21.99
CA VAL A 47 30.29 34.40 22.96
C VAL A 47 30.95 33.70 24.14
N ASN A 48 32.22 34.03 24.39
CA ASN A 48 32.98 33.60 25.58
C ASN A 48 32.81 32.11 25.97
N PRO A 49 33.18 31.14 25.11
CA PRO A 49 33.01 29.71 25.41
C PRO A 49 33.84 29.29 26.62
N ARG A 50 33.22 28.59 27.58
CA ARG A 50 33.84 28.25 28.87
C ARG A 50 35.14 27.45 28.73
N ASP A 51 35.13 26.45 27.87
CA ASP A 51 36.27 25.54 27.64
C ASP A 51 37.18 26.03 26.50
N GLY A 52 37.00 27.28 26.06
CA GLY A 52 37.77 27.89 24.98
C GLY A 52 37.44 27.36 23.58
N TRP A 53 38.11 27.93 22.58
CA TRP A 53 37.95 27.58 21.17
C TRP A 53 39.30 27.71 20.43
N PRO A 54 39.63 26.83 19.46
CA PRO A 54 38.86 25.69 18.95
C PRO A 54 38.76 24.53 19.96
N ASN A 55 37.71 23.70 19.83
CA ASN A 55 37.44 22.59 20.74
C ASN A 55 37.29 21.25 19.98
N ILE A 56 38.12 20.26 20.33
CA ILE A 56 38.15 18.94 19.67
C ILE A 56 36.84 18.15 19.91
N ALA A 57 36.24 18.29 21.10
CA ALA A 57 34.97 17.62 21.40
C ALA A 57 33.84 18.18 20.51
N ALA A 58 33.83 19.48 20.25
CA ALA A 58 32.90 20.11 19.32
C ALA A 58 33.06 19.57 17.88
N GLN A 59 34.30 19.49 17.38
CA GLN A 59 34.58 18.92 16.05
C GLN A 59 34.07 17.48 15.94
N ARG A 60 34.34 16.63 16.95
CA ARG A 60 33.89 15.23 16.95
C ARG A 60 32.36 15.11 17.01
N ALA A 61 31.69 15.94 17.81
CA ALA A 61 30.25 15.91 17.96
C ALA A 61 29.48 16.49 16.76
N ALA A 62 30.12 17.34 15.94
CA ALA A 62 29.52 17.95 14.74
C ALA A 62 29.18 16.96 13.63
N ALA A 63 29.85 15.79 13.60
CA ALA A 63 29.51 14.65 12.76
C ALA A 63 29.16 15.00 11.28
N GLY A 64 30.04 15.76 10.62
CA GLY A 64 29.88 16.17 9.21
C GLY A 64 29.46 17.64 9.00
N ALA A 65 29.13 18.36 10.08
CA ALA A 65 28.94 19.82 10.06
C ALA A 65 30.25 20.60 10.24
N ASP A 66 31.38 20.05 9.77
CA ASP A 66 32.72 20.62 9.95
C ASP A 66 32.86 22.03 9.34
N HIS A 67 32.13 22.30 8.26
CA HIS A 67 32.12 23.61 7.62
C HIS A 67 31.52 24.72 8.51
N ILE A 68 30.56 24.38 9.38
CA ILE A 68 29.99 25.33 10.36
C ILE A 68 31.01 25.59 11.45
N ILE A 69 31.59 24.52 12.02
CA ILE A 69 32.62 24.60 13.08
C ILE A 69 33.84 25.40 12.59
N GLY A 70 34.29 25.17 11.35
CA GLY A 70 35.41 25.88 10.75
C GLY A 70 35.16 27.35 10.45
N SER A 71 33.90 27.78 10.43
CA SER A 71 33.47 29.15 10.12
C SER A 71 32.89 29.90 11.33
N VAL A 72 33.08 29.37 12.54
CA VAL A 72 32.60 30.01 13.78
C VAL A 72 33.29 31.35 13.99
N GLU A 73 32.49 32.37 14.27
CA GLU A 73 32.96 33.68 14.72
C GLU A 73 32.93 33.75 16.25
N LEU A 74 34.04 34.17 16.86
CA LEU A 74 34.16 34.34 18.31
C LEU A 74 33.98 35.80 18.71
N PHE A 75 33.28 36.00 19.82
CA PHE A 75 33.06 37.31 20.42
C PHE A 75 33.27 37.26 21.92
N ASP A 76 33.67 38.40 22.50
CA ASP A 76 33.85 38.51 23.95
C ASP A 76 32.52 38.83 24.65
N THR A 77 31.63 39.58 23.98
CA THR A 77 30.34 39.99 24.54
C THR A 77 29.17 39.76 23.57
N VAL A 78 27.95 39.72 24.11
CA VAL A 78 26.72 39.56 23.31
C VAL A 78 26.49 40.76 22.41
N GLU A 79 26.77 41.97 22.87
CA GLU A 79 26.64 43.22 22.10
C GLU A 79 27.47 43.19 20.83
N GLN A 80 28.71 42.68 20.91
CA GLN A 80 29.56 42.52 19.73
C GLN A 80 28.97 41.47 18.77
N ALA A 81 28.50 40.35 19.31
CA ALA A 81 27.94 39.25 18.53
C ALA A 81 26.61 39.59 17.82
N ILE A 82 25.92 40.67 18.22
CA ILE A 82 24.66 41.12 17.61
C ILE A 82 24.76 42.46 16.88
N ALA A 83 25.93 43.09 16.86
CA ALA A 83 26.09 44.49 16.44
C ALA A 83 25.59 44.80 15.01
N ASP A 84 25.68 43.83 14.11
CA ASP A 84 25.24 43.91 12.72
C ASP A 84 23.79 43.42 12.49
N LEU A 85 23.12 42.92 13.52
CA LEU A 85 21.79 42.32 13.44
C LEU A 85 20.70 43.33 13.79
N THR A 86 19.63 43.36 12.99
CA THR A 86 18.49 44.27 13.19
C THR A 86 17.28 43.58 13.82
N LEU A 87 17.31 42.25 13.92
CA LEU A 87 16.30 41.45 14.62
C LEU A 87 16.98 40.35 15.45
N VAL A 88 16.83 40.42 16.77
CA VAL A 88 17.47 39.51 17.72
C VAL A 88 16.41 38.87 18.60
N PHE A 89 16.51 37.55 18.76
CA PHE A 89 15.65 36.78 19.65
C PHE A 89 16.45 36.19 20.81
N ALA A 90 15.87 36.17 22.00
CA ALA A 90 16.42 35.48 23.17
C ALA A 90 15.59 34.23 23.52
N THR A 91 16.21 33.06 23.58
CA THR A 91 15.52 31.84 24.01
C THR A 91 15.55 31.69 25.53
N THR A 92 14.40 31.52 26.17
CA THR A 92 14.30 31.26 27.62
C THR A 92 13.04 30.47 27.95
N ALA A 93 13.16 29.56 28.93
CA ALA A 93 12.02 28.82 29.47
C ALA A 93 11.36 29.54 30.66
N ARG A 94 11.97 30.62 31.17
CA ARG A 94 11.50 31.33 32.36
C ARG A 94 10.65 32.53 31.94
N ALA A 95 9.57 32.77 32.69
CA ALA A 95 8.89 34.05 32.63
C ALA A 95 9.87 35.13 33.12
N HIS A 96 10.02 36.19 32.34
CA HIS A 96 10.77 37.37 32.74
C HIS A 96 9.78 38.52 32.94
N ASP A 97 10.04 39.37 33.94
CA ASP A 97 9.23 40.56 34.25
C ASP A 97 9.45 41.70 33.23
N GLN A 98 10.27 41.47 32.20
CA GLN A 98 10.54 42.45 31.15
C GLN A 98 9.36 42.53 30.18
N ALA A 99 8.90 43.74 29.87
CA ALA A 99 7.84 44.00 28.90
C ALA A 99 8.32 43.80 27.45
N LYS A 100 8.57 42.56 27.06
CA LYS A 100 8.97 42.16 25.70
C LYS A 100 7.93 41.25 25.05
N PRO A 101 7.72 41.33 23.72
CA PRO A 101 6.90 40.36 23.02
C PRO A 101 7.47 38.95 23.20
N VAL A 102 6.59 38.00 23.55
CA VAL A 102 6.91 36.58 23.68
C VAL A 102 6.25 35.85 22.53
N VAL A 103 7.04 35.06 21.80
CA VAL A 103 6.58 34.26 20.67
C VAL A 103 7.00 32.80 20.83
N GLY A 104 6.24 31.91 20.21
CA GLY A 104 6.64 30.51 20.04
C GLY A 104 7.65 30.35 18.90
N PRO A 105 8.26 29.15 18.76
CA PRO A 105 9.23 28.85 17.70
C PRO A 105 8.71 29.12 16.27
N GLU A 106 7.47 28.74 15.99
CA GLU A 106 6.82 28.96 14.68
C GLU A 106 6.70 30.46 14.34
N GLY A 107 6.20 31.27 15.27
CA GLY A 107 6.06 32.71 15.07
C GLY A 107 7.40 33.42 14.92
N ALA A 108 8.41 33.04 15.72
CA ALA A 108 9.76 33.56 15.55
C ALA A 108 10.35 33.20 14.18
N ALA A 109 10.14 31.97 13.72
CA ALA A 109 10.63 31.51 12.41
C ALA A 109 9.98 32.29 11.26
N ASP A 110 8.67 32.55 11.30
CA ASP A 110 7.94 33.35 10.30
C ASP A 110 8.50 34.78 10.19
N GLU A 111 8.72 35.42 11.34
CA GLU A 111 9.32 36.75 11.38
C GLU A 111 10.75 36.78 10.84
N ILE A 112 11.56 35.78 11.18
CA ILE A 112 12.94 35.65 10.69
C ILE A 112 12.93 35.51 9.17
N VAL A 113 12.08 34.65 8.61
CA VAL A 113 11.96 34.46 7.15
C VAL A 113 11.58 35.78 6.49
N SER A 114 10.57 36.46 6.99
CA SER A 114 10.10 37.74 6.44
C SER A 114 11.15 38.85 6.52
N HIS A 115 11.88 38.92 7.64
CA HIS A 115 12.91 39.94 7.89
C HIS A 115 14.15 39.73 7.01
N VAL A 116 14.61 38.48 6.89
CA VAL A 116 15.77 38.15 6.04
C VAL A 116 15.43 38.31 4.56
N ALA A 117 14.21 37.95 4.14
CA ALA A 117 13.74 38.21 2.77
C ALA A 117 13.70 39.71 2.43
N SER A 118 13.55 40.57 3.43
CA SER A 118 13.61 42.03 3.29
C SER A 118 15.04 42.59 3.34
N GLY A 119 16.06 41.74 3.40
CA GLY A 119 17.48 42.11 3.46
C GLY A 119 18.01 42.41 4.87
N GLY A 120 17.22 42.16 5.92
CA GLY A 120 17.62 42.39 7.31
C GLY A 120 18.46 41.24 7.90
N GLY A 121 19.34 41.57 8.85
CA GLY A 121 20.08 40.58 9.63
C GLY A 121 19.28 40.09 10.84
N ALA A 122 19.14 38.77 11.00
CA ALA A 122 18.46 38.15 12.15
C ALA A 122 19.41 37.24 12.94
N GLY A 123 19.23 37.17 14.27
CA GLY A 123 19.97 36.25 15.13
C GLY A 123 19.15 35.71 16.30
N ILE A 124 19.58 34.55 16.80
CA ILE A 124 18.93 33.86 17.93
C ILE A 124 19.99 33.56 18.98
N LEU A 125 19.80 34.12 20.17
CA LEU A 125 20.63 33.90 21.35
C LEU A 125 20.15 32.64 22.09
N PHE A 126 21.07 31.70 22.29
CA PHE A 126 20.90 30.54 23.14
C PHE A 126 21.86 30.61 24.32
N GLY A 127 21.31 30.52 25.53
CA GLY A 127 22.10 30.67 26.75
C GLY A 127 22.78 29.40 27.24
N ARG A 128 23.45 29.55 28.38
CA ARG A 128 24.15 28.50 29.12
C ARG A 128 23.21 27.34 29.48
N GLU A 129 23.71 26.11 29.50
CA GLU A 129 22.91 24.89 29.67
C GLU A 129 22.12 24.83 30.98
N ARG A 130 22.67 25.39 32.07
CA ARG A 130 22.04 25.33 33.41
C ARG A 130 21.26 26.58 33.78
N SER A 131 21.77 27.75 33.38
CA SER A 131 21.26 29.04 33.84
C SER A 131 20.51 29.81 32.75
N GLY A 132 20.62 29.39 31.49
CA GLY A 132 20.09 30.13 30.35
C GLY A 132 20.81 31.46 30.13
N LEU A 133 20.08 32.40 29.55
CA LEU A 133 20.50 33.78 29.37
C LEU A 133 20.27 34.59 30.66
N THR A 134 21.14 35.56 30.92
CA THR A 134 20.94 36.53 32.00
C THR A 134 19.86 37.55 31.63
N ASN A 135 19.33 38.27 32.62
CA ASN A 135 18.35 39.34 32.35
C ASN A 135 18.92 40.43 31.44
N GLU A 136 20.21 40.74 31.56
CA GLU A 136 20.90 41.73 30.72
C GLU A 136 21.02 41.24 29.28
N GLU A 137 21.37 39.96 29.08
CA GLU A 137 21.44 39.34 27.75
C GLU A 137 20.05 39.28 27.09
N VAL A 138 19.00 38.93 27.84
CA VAL A 138 17.62 38.98 27.36
C VAL A 138 17.21 40.41 27.03
N ALA A 139 17.69 41.42 27.78
CA ALA A 139 17.41 42.84 27.56
C ALA A 139 17.96 43.36 26.22
N LEU A 140 18.98 42.72 25.63
CA LEU A 140 19.54 43.09 24.33
C LEU A 140 18.69 42.60 23.13
N ALA A 141 17.84 41.58 23.30
CA ALA A 141 17.02 41.04 22.22
C ALA A 141 15.77 41.88 21.92
N ASN A 142 15.23 41.81 20.70
CA ASN A 142 13.94 42.45 20.38
C ASN A 142 12.75 41.67 20.96
N ARG A 143 12.84 40.33 20.98
CA ARG A 143 11.75 39.43 21.38
C ARG A 143 12.27 38.23 22.16
N ILE A 144 11.37 37.60 22.91
CA ILE A 144 11.63 36.36 23.63
C ILE A 144 11.01 35.19 22.85
N ILE A 145 11.77 34.11 22.71
CA ILE A 145 11.27 32.81 22.26
C ILE A 145 11.11 31.91 23.48
N THR A 146 9.91 31.37 23.66
CA THR A 146 9.64 30.31 24.63
C THR A 146 9.08 29.08 23.95
N PHE A 147 9.56 27.90 24.33
CA PHE A 147 9.09 26.64 23.77
C PHE A 147 7.88 26.14 24.57
N PRO A 148 6.80 25.66 23.92
CA PRO A 148 5.63 25.11 24.60
C PRO A 148 5.92 23.67 25.12
N VAL A 149 6.84 23.56 26.06
CA VAL A 149 7.26 22.30 26.70
C VAL A 149 6.50 22.06 28.00
N ASN A 150 6.63 20.86 28.56
CA ASN A 150 6.04 20.54 29.86
C ASN A 150 6.55 21.53 30.94
N PRO A 151 5.68 22.32 31.58
CA PRO A 151 6.10 23.29 32.60
C PRO A 151 6.86 22.67 33.79
N GLY A 152 6.58 21.40 34.12
CA GLY A 152 7.31 20.66 35.16
C GLY A 152 8.71 20.20 34.75
N PHE A 153 9.07 20.30 33.47
CA PHE A 153 10.38 19.90 32.93
C PHE A 153 10.74 20.76 31.70
N ALA A 154 10.82 22.08 31.91
CA ALA A 154 10.87 23.04 30.82
C ALA A 154 12.29 23.32 30.24
N SER A 155 13.32 22.74 30.83
CA SER A 155 14.71 22.96 30.39
C SER A 155 15.07 22.03 29.24
N LEU A 156 15.19 22.58 28.04
CA LEU A 156 15.70 21.84 26.88
C LEU A 156 17.23 21.85 26.86
N ASN A 157 17.84 20.78 26.32
CA ASN A 157 19.28 20.82 26.00
C ASN A 157 19.54 21.86 24.90
N LEU A 158 20.70 22.52 24.96
CA LEU A 158 21.12 23.56 24.01
C LEU A 158 20.95 23.12 22.54
N ALA A 159 21.50 21.97 22.18
CA ALA A 159 21.43 21.47 20.81
C ALA A 159 20.00 21.10 20.41
N GLN A 160 19.14 20.69 21.35
CA GLN A 160 17.72 20.42 21.10
C GLN A 160 16.94 21.71 20.84
N ALA A 161 17.21 22.78 21.57
CA ALA A 161 16.61 24.08 21.31
C ALA A 161 17.00 24.63 19.92
N VAL A 162 18.28 24.50 19.56
CA VAL A 162 18.78 24.84 18.21
C VAL A 162 18.12 23.96 17.14
N LEU A 163 17.96 22.65 17.40
CA LEU A 163 17.28 21.72 16.49
C LEU A 163 15.82 22.13 16.24
N LEU A 164 15.06 22.46 17.28
CA LEU A 164 13.66 22.88 17.14
C LEU A 164 13.53 24.19 16.35
N MET A 165 14.38 25.18 16.64
CA MET A 165 14.38 26.43 15.88
C MET A 165 14.80 26.24 14.43
N GLY A 166 15.83 25.43 14.19
CA GLY A 166 16.28 25.09 12.83
C GLY A 166 15.19 24.38 12.05
N TYR A 167 14.47 23.44 12.67
CA TYR A 167 13.36 22.73 12.04
C TYR A 167 12.23 23.68 11.63
N GLU A 168 11.76 24.53 12.56
CA GLU A 168 10.66 25.47 12.28
C GLU A 168 11.04 26.46 11.17
N TRP A 169 12.25 27.02 11.24
CA TRP A 169 12.76 27.92 10.21
C TRP A 169 12.90 27.26 8.85
N PHE A 170 13.49 26.05 8.79
CA PHE A 170 13.69 25.34 7.52
C PHE A 170 12.37 24.88 6.91
N LYS A 171 11.42 24.42 7.74
CA LYS A 171 10.07 24.06 7.31
C LYS A 171 9.40 25.24 6.63
N LEU A 172 9.41 26.44 7.24
CA LEU A 172 8.82 27.63 6.61
C LEU A 172 9.59 28.06 5.36
N SER A 173 10.93 28.07 5.40
CA SER A 173 11.78 28.49 4.27
C SER A 173 11.66 27.59 3.04
N THR A 174 11.21 26.34 3.22
CA THR A 174 11.04 25.35 2.14
C THR A 174 9.58 24.98 1.88
N ALA A 175 8.63 25.73 2.46
CA ALA A 175 7.20 25.45 2.42
C ALA A 175 6.82 24.03 2.91
N GLY A 176 7.66 23.41 3.75
CA GLY A 176 7.46 22.06 4.27
C GLY A 176 7.59 20.95 3.23
N THR A 177 8.24 21.23 2.09
CA THR A 177 8.38 20.28 0.99
C THR A 177 9.17 19.06 1.44
N LEU A 178 8.59 17.87 1.30
CA LEU A 178 9.25 16.61 1.63
C LEU A 178 10.30 16.25 0.57
N PRO A 179 11.41 15.59 0.95
CA PRO A 179 12.49 15.22 0.01
C PRO A 179 12.08 14.15 -1.01
N PHE A 180 10.96 13.46 -0.77
CA PHE A 180 10.35 12.51 -1.69
C PHE A 180 8.83 12.51 -1.46
N ALA A 181 8.09 12.34 -2.54
CA ALA A 181 6.65 12.09 -2.52
C ALA A 181 6.37 10.76 -3.23
N MET A 182 5.14 10.27 -3.12
CA MET A 182 4.70 9.17 -3.96
C MET A 182 4.88 9.60 -5.43
N PRO A 183 5.53 8.78 -6.28
CA PRO A 183 5.71 9.14 -7.68
C PRO A 183 4.34 9.18 -8.37
N GLU A 184 3.89 10.37 -8.79
CA GLU A 184 2.70 10.51 -9.62
C GLU A 184 2.98 9.95 -11.01
N ARG A 185 2.55 8.71 -11.25
CA ARG A 185 2.71 8.04 -12.55
C ARG A 185 1.51 8.25 -13.49
N SER A 186 0.38 8.70 -12.95
CA SER A 186 -0.85 8.91 -13.69
C SER A 186 -1.72 9.97 -12.99
N GLU A 187 -2.42 10.76 -13.78
CA GLU A 187 -3.42 11.72 -13.31
C GLU A 187 -4.59 11.02 -12.58
N PRO A 188 -5.29 11.72 -11.67
CA PRO A 188 -6.53 11.26 -11.07
C PRO A 188 -7.56 10.82 -12.10
N ALA A 189 -8.31 9.76 -11.81
CA ALA A 189 -9.40 9.31 -12.65
C ALA A 189 -10.56 10.31 -12.61
N SER A 190 -11.16 10.57 -13.77
CA SER A 190 -12.37 11.41 -13.82
C SER A 190 -13.57 10.67 -13.22
N GLN A 191 -14.57 11.43 -12.74
CA GLN A 191 -15.85 10.88 -12.27
C GLN A 191 -16.54 10.02 -13.34
N HIS A 192 -16.39 10.39 -14.62
CA HIS A 192 -16.90 9.61 -15.74
C HIS A 192 -16.24 8.23 -15.84
N GLN A 193 -14.92 8.15 -15.68
CA GLN A 193 -14.20 6.86 -15.68
C GLN A 193 -14.55 6.01 -14.47
N MET A 194 -14.72 6.62 -13.29
CA MET A 194 -15.21 5.92 -12.11
C MET A 194 -16.61 5.35 -12.35
N GLN A 195 -17.53 6.16 -12.87
CA GLN A 195 -18.89 5.70 -13.16
C GLN A 195 -18.89 4.55 -14.19
N ALA A 196 -18.13 4.66 -15.27
CA ALA A 196 -18.01 3.60 -16.28
C ALA A 196 -17.44 2.29 -15.70
N PHE A 197 -16.45 2.38 -14.82
CA PHE A 197 -15.95 1.19 -14.12
C PHE A 197 -17.04 0.59 -13.21
N PHE A 198 -17.75 1.42 -12.45
CA PHE A 198 -18.81 0.95 -11.56
C PHE A 198 -19.95 0.29 -12.31
N ASP A 199 -20.39 0.85 -13.43
CA ASP A 199 -21.47 0.26 -14.23
C ASP A 199 -21.08 -1.14 -14.71
N ASN A 200 -19.83 -1.30 -15.18
CA ASN A 200 -19.29 -2.61 -15.57
C ASN A 200 -19.19 -3.57 -14.37
N LEU A 201 -18.64 -3.11 -13.24
CA LEU A 201 -18.51 -3.92 -12.04
C LEU A 201 -19.88 -4.43 -11.56
N VAL A 202 -20.88 -3.55 -11.48
CA VAL A 202 -22.23 -3.91 -11.06
C VAL A 202 -22.87 -4.92 -12.03
N ALA A 203 -22.72 -4.70 -13.33
CA ALA A 203 -23.24 -5.63 -14.34
C ALA A 203 -22.61 -7.03 -14.20
N GLU A 204 -21.30 -7.12 -13.93
CA GLU A 204 -20.64 -8.41 -13.71
C GLU A 204 -21.03 -9.05 -12.36
N LEU A 205 -21.18 -8.27 -11.29
CA LEU A 205 -21.63 -8.75 -9.99
C LEU A 205 -23.08 -9.25 -10.00
N ASP A 206 -23.96 -8.62 -10.77
CA ASP A 206 -25.35 -9.07 -10.96
C ASP A 206 -25.38 -10.44 -11.68
N LYS A 207 -24.50 -10.68 -12.68
CA LYS A 207 -24.43 -11.98 -13.40
C LYS A 207 -24.04 -13.16 -12.52
N VAL A 208 -23.22 -12.90 -11.49
CA VAL A 208 -22.79 -13.92 -10.52
C VAL A 208 -23.64 -13.92 -9.25
N GLU A 209 -24.75 -13.16 -9.26
CA GLU A 209 -25.72 -13.07 -8.17
C GLU A 209 -25.11 -12.66 -6.81
N PHE A 210 -24.03 -11.89 -6.83
CA PHE A 210 -23.34 -11.40 -5.62
C PHE A 210 -24.19 -10.40 -4.82
N LEU A 211 -25.02 -9.61 -5.50
CA LEU A 211 -25.83 -8.53 -4.90
C LEU A 211 -27.14 -9.07 -4.31
N ARG A 212 -27.05 -10.05 -3.40
CA ARG A 212 -28.18 -10.66 -2.68
C ARG A 212 -27.97 -10.60 -1.16
N PRO A 213 -29.06 -10.56 -0.37
CA PRO A 213 -30.46 -10.50 -0.78
C PRO A 213 -30.88 -9.12 -1.29
N ALA A 214 -32.00 -9.03 -2.02
CA ALA A 214 -32.39 -7.84 -2.78
C ALA A 214 -32.53 -6.59 -1.90
N GLU A 215 -33.01 -6.74 -0.67
CA GLU A 215 -33.14 -5.66 0.32
C GLU A 215 -31.79 -5.05 0.75
N LYS A 216 -30.66 -5.74 0.54
CA LYS A 216 -29.32 -5.23 0.87
C LYS A 216 -28.57 -4.67 -0.33
N ARG A 217 -29.09 -4.85 -1.56
CA ARG A 217 -28.40 -4.49 -2.80
C ARG A 217 -27.94 -3.03 -2.81
N ASP A 218 -28.84 -2.10 -2.52
CA ASP A 218 -28.53 -0.66 -2.59
C ASP A 218 -27.45 -0.27 -1.58
N THR A 219 -27.52 -0.79 -0.36
CA THR A 219 -26.48 -0.59 0.66
C THR A 219 -25.13 -1.16 0.23
N MET A 220 -25.11 -2.35 -0.38
CA MET A 220 -23.87 -2.95 -0.90
C MET A 220 -23.26 -2.12 -2.03
N LEU A 221 -24.08 -1.58 -2.94
CA LEU A 221 -23.62 -0.70 -4.02
C LEU A 221 -23.04 0.61 -3.50
N VAL A 222 -23.68 1.23 -2.51
CA VAL A 222 -23.15 2.44 -1.85
C VAL A 222 -21.81 2.14 -1.17
N ASN A 223 -21.69 1.00 -0.47
CA ASN A 223 -20.45 0.60 0.17
C ASN A 223 -19.32 0.34 -0.83
N LEU A 224 -19.61 -0.38 -1.92
CA LEU A 224 -18.66 -0.58 -3.02
C LEU A 224 -18.24 0.77 -3.61
N ARG A 225 -19.20 1.68 -3.84
CA ARG A 225 -18.91 3.04 -4.32
C ARG A 225 -17.93 3.77 -3.41
N ASN A 226 -18.20 3.76 -2.11
CA ASN A 226 -17.38 4.41 -1.10
C ASN A 226 -15.98 3.80 -0.97
N ILE A 227 -15.79 2.52 -1.26
CA ILE A 227 -14.46 1.90 -1.26
C ILE A 227 -13.57 2.54 -2.32
N PHE A 228 -14.03 2.58 -3.58
CA PHE A 228 -13.18 3.10 -4.66
C PHE A 228 -13.08 4.63 -4.65
N THR A 229 -14.09 5.37 -4.18
CA THR A 229 -13.96 6.84 -4.09
C THR A 229 -12.99 7.29 -3.00
N ARG A 230 -12.89 6.57 -1.87
CA ARG A 230 -11.88 6.85 -0.83
C ARG A 230 -10.45 6.51 -1.23
N MET A 231 -10.28 5.67 -2.25
CA MET A 231 -8.98 5.25 -2.75
C MET A 231 -8.28 6.36 -3.56
N ASP A 232 -9.03 7.36 -4.02
CA ASP A 232 -8.59 8.41 -4.94
C ASP A 232 -7.82 7.85 -6.18
N PRO A 233 -8.47 6.97 -6.97
CA PRO A 233 -7.79 6.22 -8.02
C PRO A 233 -7.24 7.11 -9.12
N THR A 234 -6.06 6.76 -9.63
CA THR A 234 -5.55 7.30 -10.88
C THR A 234 -6.24 6.67 -12.09
N LYS A 235 -6.10 7.29 -13.28
CA LYS A 235 -6.56 6.70 -14.56
C LYS A 235 -5.98 5.30 -14.78
N GLN A 236 -4.72 5.08 -14.41
CA GLN A 236 -4.06 3.79 -14.53
C GLN A 236 -4.65 2.74 -13.57
N ASP A 237 -5.02 3.13 -12.35
CA ASP A 237 -5.69 2.23 -11.40
C ASP A 237 -7.04 1.78 -11.94
N MET A 238 -7.83 2.71 -12.48
CA MET A 238 -9.12 2.39 -13.08
C MET A 238 -8.99 1.47 -14.29
N HIS A 239 -7.98 1.70 -15.14
CA HIS A 239 -7.71 0.81 -16.28
C HIS A 239 -7.33 -0.60 -15.81
N THR A 240 -6.47 -0.69 -14.79
CA THR A 240 -6.03 -1.96 -14.22
C THR A 240 -7.19 -2.71 -13.57
N LEU A 241 -7.99 -2.03 -12.74
CA LEU A 241 -9.16 -2.60 -12.07
C LEU A 241 -10.21 -3.06 -13.07
N HIS A 242 -10.51 -2.25 -14.09
CA HIS A 242 -11.41 -2.65 -15.16
C HIS A 242 -10.89 -3.90 -15.88
N GLY A 243 -9.59 -3.94 -16.21
CA GLY A 243 -8.95 -5.12 -16.79
C GLY A 243 -9.05 -6.36 -15.92
N VAL A 244 -8.89 -6.23 -14.60
CA VAL A 244 -9.06 -7.34 -13.63
C VAL A 244 -10.50 -7.85 -13.64
N VAL A 245 -11.49 -6.96 -13.52
CA VAL A 245 -12.92 -7.32 -13.55
C VAL A 245 -13.26 -8.04 -14.85
N MET A 246 -12.84 -7.49 -15.99
CA MET A 246 -13.12 -8.11 -17.29
C MET A 246 -12.41 -9.44 -17.48
N ALA A 247 -11.16 -9.58 -17.01
CA ALA A 247 -10.44 -10.84 -17.08
C ALA A 247 -11.12 -11.94 -16.25
N ILE A 248 -11.67 -11.60 -15.08
CA ILE A 248 -12.43 -12.54 -14.23
C ILE A 248 -13.77 -12.90 -14.90
N ALA A 249 -14.49 -11.90 -15.43
CA ALA A 249 -15.81 -12.06 -16.02
C ALA A 249 -15.81 -12.86 -17.33
N GLU A 250 -14.88 -12.53 -18.24
CA GLU A 250 -14.84 -13.07 -19.60
C GLU A 250 -13.84 -14.22 -19.76
N GLY A 251 -12.84 -14.33 -18.87
CA GLY A 251 -11.63 -15.10 -19.12
C GLY A 251 -10.73 -14.40 -20.15
N ARG A 252 -9.40 -14.60 -20.07
CA ARG A 252 -8.48 -14.03 -21.07
C ARG A 252 -8.75 -14.63 -22.45
N LYS A 253 -9.09 -13.79 -23.43
CA LYS A 253 -9.14 -14.17 -24.86
C LYS A 253 -7.73 -14.04 -25.45
N GLY A 254 -7.10 -15.16 -25.76
CA GLY A 254 -5.78 -15.23 -26.39
C GLY A 254 -4.87 -16.29 -25.74
N PRO A 255 -3.87 -16.83 -26.46
CA PRO A 255 -3.01 -17.88 -25.93
C PRO A 255 -2.03 -17.25 -24.94
N ALA A 256 -2.46 -17.03 -23.70
CA ALA A 256 -1.52 -17.15 -22.60
C ALA A 256 -1.13 -18.63 -22.56
N LYS A 257 0.15 -18.95 -22.74
CA LYS A 257 0.64 -20.27 -22.33
C LYS A 257 0.17 -20.49 -20.88
N GLY A 258 -0.76 -21.42 -20.66
CA GLY A 258 -1.26 -21.79 -19.34
C GLY A 258 -2.71 -21.36 -19.08
N GLY A 259 -3.59 -22.35 -19.03
CA GLY A 259 -4.99 -22.22 -18.58
C GLY A 259 -5.78 -23.51 -18.67
N VAL A 260 -5.09 -24.65 -18.56
CA VAL A 260 -5.70 -25.92 -18.21
C VAL A 260 -5.66 -25.94 -16.68
N LEU A 261 -6.79 -26.14 -16.01
CA LEU A 261 -6.73 -26.46 -14.58
C LEU A 261 -5.94 -27.76 -14.46
N ASP A 262 -4.83 -27.77 -13.74
CA ASP A 262 -4.20 -29.04 -13.38
C ASP A 262 -5.23 -29.89 -12.60
N GLY A 263 -5.07 -31.21 -12.60
CA GLY A 263 -6.03 -32.11 -11.95
C GLY A 263 -6.27 -31.77 -10.47
N ALA A 264 -5.31 -31.15 -9.78
CA ALA A 264 -5.43 -30.71 -8.39
C ALA A 264 -6.18 -29.37 -8.23
N GLN A 265 -6.10 -28.47 -9.19
CA GLN A 265 -6.85 -27.21 -9.25
C GLN A 265 -8.32 -27.45 -9.59
N ALA A 266 -8.61 -28.32 -10.56
CA ALA A 266 -9.97 -28.75 -10.88
C ALA A 266 -10.63 -29.46 -9.69
N THR A 267 -9.86 -30.32 -9.03
CA THR A 267 -10.24 -30.98 -7.78
C THR A 267 -10.54 -30.00 -6.64
N ARG A 268 -9.66 -29.02 -6.38
CA ARG A 268 -9.87 -28.01 -5.34
C ARG A 268 -11.11 -27.16 -5.60
N LEU A 269 -11.32 -26.77 -6.85
CA LEU A 269 -12.52 -26.04 -7.25
C LEU A 269 -13.77 -26.89 -6.98
N ARG A 270 -13.80 -28.16 -7.40
CA ARG A 270 -14.91 -29.10 -7.13
C ARG A 270 -15.14 -29.31 -5.63
N ALA A 271 -14.09 -29.41 -4.82
CA ALA A 271 -14.20 -29.55 -3.35
C ALA A 271 -14.82 -28.31 -2.68
N LEU A 272 -14.37 -27.10 -3.03
CA LEU A 272 -14.93 -25.84 -2.53
C LEU A 272 -16.41 -25.67 -2.90
N LEU A 273 -16.81 -26.16 -4.06
CA LEU A 273 -18.20 -26.12 -4.52
C LEU A 273 -19.08 -27.16 -3.82
N ALA A 274 -18.53 -28.34 -3.52
CA ALA A 274 -19.22 -29.38 -2.76
C ALA A 274 -19.50 -28.94 -1.31
N GLU A 275 -18.57 -28.21 -0.69
CA GLU A 275 -18.75 -27.64 0.65
C GLU A 275 -19.89 -26.60 0.70
N GLN A 276 -20.08 -25.80 -0.35
CA GLN A 276 -21.20 -24.84 -0.42
C GLN A 276 -22.55 -25.50 -0.74
N GLY A 277 -22.56 -26.69 -1.36
CA GLY A 277 -23.79 -27.41 -1.73
C GLY A 277 -24.47 -28.18 -0.58
N GLN A 278 -23.83 -28.32 0.58
CA GLN A 278 -24.40 -29.04 1.74
C GLN A 278 -25.33 -28.19 2.62
N GLY A 279 -25.42 -26.87 2.37
CA GLY A 279 -26.37 -25.99 3.05
C GLY A 279 -27.80 -26.17 2.55
N GLY A 280 -28.62 -26.93 3.30
CA GLY A 280 -30.09 -26.87 3.35
C GLY A 280 -30.87 -26.60 2.05
N ALA A 281 -31.56 -27.62 1.54
CA ALA A 281 -32.44 -27.55 0.37
C ALA A 281 -33.56 -26.50 0.53
N THR A 282 -33.52 -25.47 -0.31
CA THR A 282 -34.70 -24.69 -0.74
C THR A 282 -34.68 -24.56 -2.27
N ALA A 283 -35.80 -24.15 -2.87
CA ALA A 283 -36.11 -24.24 -4.31
C ALA A 283 -35.14 -23.52 -5.29
N ASP A 284 -34.09 -22.87 -4.79
CA ASP A 284 -33.11 -22.07 -5.55
C ASP A 284 -31.84 -22.85 -5.98
N SER A 285 -31.76 -24.17 -5.73
CA SER A 285 -30.58 -24.99 -6.11
C SER A 285 -30.30 -25.09 -7.61
N SER A 286 -31.28 -24.79 -8.48
CA SER A 286 -31.18 -24.92 -9.94
C SER A 286 -30.35 -23.80 -10.60
N SER A 287 -30.33 -22.60 -10.02
CA SER A 287 -29.58 -21.43 -10.54
C SER A 287 -28.08 -21.57 -10.28
N THR A 288 -27.69 -21.96 -9.06
CA THR A 288 -26.29 -22.20 -8.65
C THR A 288 -25.62 -23.28 -9.50
N VAL A 289 -26.34 -24.38 -9.77
CA VAL A 289 -25.84 -25.50 -10.59
C VAL A 289 -25.61 -25.07 -12.05
N ARG A 290 -26.43 -24.17 -12.60
CA ARG A 290 -26.23 -23.63 -13.96
C ARG A 290 -25.05 -22.67 -14.05
N GLY A 291 -24.86 -21.82 -13.03
CA GLY A 291 -23.70 -20.94 -12.92
C GLY A 291 -22.39 -21.74 -12.87
N LEU A 292 -22.39 -22.80 -12.05
CA LEU A 292 -21.26 -23.70 -11.93
C LEU A 292 -20.96 -24.47 -13.23
N ALA A 293 -21.98 -25.02 -13.88
CA ALA A 293 -21.82 -25.66 -15.19
C ALA A 293 -21.21 -24.73 -16.25
N ARG A 294 -21.44 -23.42 -16.14
CA ARG A 294 -20.81 -22.43 -17.04
C ARG A 294 -19.34 -22.21 -16.69
N LEU A 295 -18.99 -22.17 -15.40
CA LEU A 295 -17.61 -22.01 -14.94
C LEU A 295 -16.74 -23.22 -15.30
N LEU A 296 -17.26 -24.44 -15.11
CA LEU A 296 -16.57 -25.69 -15.50
C LEU A 296 -16.31 -25.75 -17.01
N ARG A 297 -17.31 -25.43 -17.84
CA ARG A 297 -17.17 -25.41 -19.32
C ARG A 297 -16.16 -24.41 -19.84
N ARG A 298 -15.88 -23.38 -19.04
CA ARG A 298 -14.94 -22.32 -19.37
C ARG A 298 -13.51 -22.65 -18.94
N ASN A 299 -13.31 -23.65 -18.06
CA ASN A 299 -12.00 -24.02 -17.51
C ASN A 299 -11.80 -25.54 -17.57
N PRO A 300 -11.73 -26.16 -18.76
CA PRO A 300 -11.57 -27.61 -18.85
C PRO A 300 -10.17 -28.08 -18.46
N THR A 301 -10.07 -29.31 -17.97
CA THR A 301 -8.79 -30.03 -17.84
C THR A 301 -8.26 -30.49 -19.22
N ASP A 302 -7.02 -30.96 -19.30
CA ASP A 302 -6.42 -31.42 -20.56
C ASP A 302 -7.13 -32.67 -21.07
N ALA A 303 -7.35 -33.65 -20.19
CA ALA A 303 -8.18 -34.82 -20.50
C ALA A 303 -9.61 -34.45 -20.94
N GLU A 304 -10.28 -33.50 -20.27
CA GLU A 304 -11.61 -33.03 -20.69
C GLU A 304 -11.57 -32.41 -22.10
N ARG A 305 -10.55 -31.60 -22.39
CA ARG A 305 -10.37 -30.97 -23.69
C ARG A 305 -10.11 -31.99 -24.79
N ILE A 306 -9.21 -32.95 -24.53
CA ILE A 306 -8.85 -34.04 -25.45
C ILE A 306 -10.10 -34.89 -25.75
N LEU A 307 -10.78 -35.38 -24.70
CA LEU A 307 -11.96 -36.22 -24.85
C LEU A 307 -13.11 -35.47 -25.54
N TRP A 308 -13.35 -34.19 -25.20
CA TRP A 308 -14.38 -33.39 -25.87
C TRP A 308 -14.13 -33.22 -27.36
N GLN A 309 -12.87 -32.97 -27.77
CA GLN A 309 -12.52 -32.86 -29.18
C GLN A 309 -12.75 -34.18 -29.92
N ALA A 310 -12.42 -35.32 -29.30
CA ALA A 310 -12.68 -36.63 -29.88
C ALA A 310 -14.19 -36.92 -30.00
N LEU A 311 -14.96 -36.75 -28.92
CA LEU A 311 -16.41 -36.99 -28.91
C LEU A 311 -17.18 -36.11 -29.92
N THR A 312 -16.65 -34.95 -30.28
CA THR A 312 -17.28 -34.05 -31.25
C THR A 312 -16.86 -34.31 -32.70
N ARG A 313 -15.65 -34.84 -32.94
CA ARG A 313 -15.11 -35.08 -34.29
C ARG A 313 -15.28 -36.51 -34.77
N ASP A 314 -15.31 -37.48 -33.86
CA ASP A 314 -15.49 -38.88 -34.19
C ASP A 314 -16.96 -39.15 -34.57
N ARG A 315 -17.16 -39.70 -35.77
CA ARG A 315 -18.48 -39.98 -36.34
C ARG A 315 -19.31 -40.92 -35.48
N ARG A 316 -18.68 -41.76 -34.66
CA ARG A 316 -19.36 -42.68 -33.74
C ARG A 316 -20.16 -41.95 -32.66
N PHE A 317 -19.68 -40.78 -32.22
CA PHE A 317 -20.20 -40.07 -31.03
C PHE A 317 -20.69 -38.65 -31.32
N ALA A 318 -20.34 -38.07 -32.47
CA ALA A 318 -20.65 -36.70 -32.83
C ALA A 318 -22.16 -36.38 -32.64
N GLY A 319 -22.45 -35.31 -31.90
CA GLY A 319 -23.80 -34.86 -31.60
C GLY A 319 -24.53 -35.61 -30.46
N GLN A 320 -23.93 -36.67 -29.90
CA GLN A 320 -24.59 -37.52 -28.90
C GLN A 320 -24.21 -37.17 -27.46
N PHE A 321 -23.14 -36.39 -27.25
CA PHE A 321 -22.63 -36.02 -25.92
C PHE A 321 -22.65 -34.50 -25.70
N LYS A 322 -22.86 -34.11 -24.45
CA LYS A 322 -22.76 -32.73 -23.96
C LYS A 322 -21.79 -32.69 -22.79
N ARG A 323 -20.85 -31.74 -22.79
CA ARG A 323 -19.93 -31.53 -21.66
C ARG A 323 -20.59 -30.75 -20.51
N GLN A 324 -20.32 -31.14 -19.27
CA GLN A 324 -20.63 -30.42 -18.03
C GLN A 324 -22.04 -29.83 -18.03
N THR A 325 -23.01 -30.63 -18.44
CA THR A 325 -24.41 -30.24 -18.53
C THR A 325 -25.14 -30.79 -17.30
N PRO A 326 -25.85 -29.95 -16.52
CA PRO A 326 -26.56 -30.40 -15.34
C PRO A 326 -27.56 -31.52 -15.61
N VAL A 327 -27.54 -32.55 -14.77
CA VAL A 327 -28.57 -33.58 -14.64
C VAL A 327 -29.15 -33.46 -13.24
N GLY A 328 -30.28 -32.75 -13.13
CA GLY A 328 -30.83 -32.33 -11.84
C GLY A 328 -29.82 -31.48 -11.05
N ARG A 329 -29.44 -31.97 -9.87
CA ARG A 329 -28.52 -31.27 -8.95
C ARG A 329 -27.04 -31.57 -9.19
N HIS A 330 -26.72 -32.52 -10.06
CA HIS A 330 -25.34 -32.94 -10.31
C HIS A 330 -24.87 -32.57 -11.71
N ILE A 331 -23.56 -32.39 -11.87
CA ILE A 331 -22.92 -32.03 -13.15
C ILE A 331 -21.87 -33.09 -13.45
N PRO A 332 -22.16 -34.06 -14.35
CA PRO A 332 -21.13 -34.98 -14.84
C PRO A 332 -20.21 -34.29 -15.84
N ASP A 333 -18.98 -34.79 -16.01
CA ASP A 333 -18.02 -34.21 -16.95
C ASP A 333 -18.51 -34.28 -18.40
N PHE A 334 -19.11 -35.41 -18.79
CA PHE A 334 -19.87 -35.53 -20.04
C PHE A 334 -21.16 -36.32 -19.81
N VAL A 335 -22.19 -36.00 -20.59
CA VAL A 335 -23.45 -36.73 -20.55
C VAL A 335 -24.03 -36.90 -21.95
N SER A 336 -24.49 -38.11 -22.24
CA SER A 336 -25.39 -38.41 -23.34
C SER A 336 -26.79 -38.63 -22.80
N PHE A 337 -27.72 -37.74 -23.19
CA PHE A 337 -29.14 -37.91 -22.87
C PHE A 337 -29.80 -39.00 -23.74
N VAL A 338 -29.22 -39.28 -24.92
CA VAL A 338 -29.71 -40.29 -25.86
C VAL A 338 -29.44 -41.69 -25.32
N HIS A 339 -28.20 -41.92 -24.86
CA HIS A 339 -27.77 -43.22 -24.32
C HIS A 339 -27.93 -43.35 -22.81
N ARG A 340 -28.53 -42.35 -22.15
CA ARG A 340 -28.62 -42.26 -20.68
C ARG A 340 -27.28 -42.60 -20.01
N LEU A 341 -26.20 -41.97 -20.49
CA LEU A 341 -24.83 -42.28 -20.09
C LEU A 341 -24.15 -41.01 -19.56
N ALA A 342 -23.55 -41.07 -18.39
CA ALA A 342 -22.65 -40.06 -17.86
C ALA A 342 -21.21 -40.60 -17.88
N ILE A 343 -20.26 -39.73 -18.22
CA ILE A 343 -18.83 -40.02 -18.15
C ILE A 343 -18.23 -39.11 -17.09
N GLU A 344 -17.46 -39.70 -16.19
CA GLU A 344 -16.70 -39.03 -15.13
C GLU A 344 -15.21 -39.28 -15.33
N LEU A 345 -14.40 -38.22 -15.30
CA LEU A 345 -12.96 -38.34 -15.39
C LEU A 345 -12.36 -38.48 -13.99
N VAL A 346 -11.58 -39.54 -13.80
CA VAL A 346 -10.99 -39.91 -12.52
C VAL A 346 -9.50 -39.60 -12.52
N ASN A 347 -9.06 -38.81 -11.55
CA ASN A 347 -7.63 -38.56 -11.34
C ASN A 347 -7.05 -39.65 -10.41
N PRO A 348 -5.82 -40.11 -10.65
CA PRO A 348 -5.21 -41.21 -9.88
C PRO A 348 -4.95 -40.91 -8.39
N ASN A 349 -4.99 -39.64 -7.97
CA ASN A 349 -4.68 -39.19 -6.60
C ASN A 349 -5.79 -38.29 -5.99
N GLU A 350 -7.05 -38.60 -6.25
CA GLU A 350 -8.16 -37.84 -5.64
C GLU A 350 -8.23 -38.04 -4.13
N SER A 351 -8.58 -36.98 -3.40
CA SER A 351 -8.89 -37.08 -1.97
C SER A 351 -10.19 -37.86 -1.70
N GLU A 352 -10.31 -38.41 -0.50
CA GLU A 352 -11.49 -39.16 -0.06
C GLU A 352 -12.79 -38.37 -0.22
N ALA A 353 -12.76 -37.04 -0.01
CA ALA A 353 -13.92 -36.17 -0.16
C ALA A 353 -14.44 -36.12 -1.61
N ILE A 354 -13.54 -36.09 -2.61
CA ILE A 354 -13.93 -36.07 -4.04
C ILE A 354 -14.43 -37.45 -4.47
N GLY A 355 -13.79 -38.52 -3.98
CA GLY A 355 -14.24 -39.87 -4.19
C GLY A 355 -15.66 -40.09 -3.66
N ALA A 356 -15.95 -39.58 -2.46
CA ALA A 356 -17.28 -39.62 -1.85
C ALA A 356 -18.32 -38.80 -2.63
N ASP A 357 -17.99 -37.58 -3.09
CA ASP A 357 -18.89 -36.78 -3.94
C ASP A 357 -19.20 -37.48 -5.27
N ARG A 358 -18.19 -38.04 -5.94
CA ARG A 358 -18.40 -38.83 -7.16
C ARG A 358 -19.27 -40.05 -6.90
N ALA A 359 -19.04 -40.79 -5.81
CA ALA A 359 -19.86 -41.95 -5.44
C ALA A 359 -21.32 -41.56 -5.18
N ASN A 360 -21.55 -40.45 -4.46
CA ASN A 360 -22.89 -39.91 -4.22
C ASN A 360 -23.58 -39.49 -5.51
N ARG A 361 -22.84 -38.84 -6.42
CA ARG A 361 -23.32 -38.44 -7.73
C ARG A 361 -23.69 -39.66 -8.59
N ARG A 362 -22.82 -40.67 -8.61
CA ARG A 362 -23.04 -41.95 -9.29
C ARG A 362 -24.34 -42.59 -8.84
N ALA A 363 -24.49 -42.79 -7.52
CA ALA A 363 -25.71 -43.39 -6.95
C ALA A 363 -26.97 -42.59 -7.33
N TRP A 364 -26.89 -41.26 -7.35
CA TRP A 364 -28.04 -40.42 -7.72
C TRP A 364 -28.41 -40.52 -9.21
N LEU A 365 -27.41 -40.63 -10.09
CA LEU A 365 -27.57 -40.81 -11.54
C LEU A 365 -28.10 -42.20 -11.88
N GLU A 366 -27.54 -43.25 -11.28
CA GLU A 366 -27.97 -44.65 -11.47
C GLU A 366 -29.41 -44.86 -11.00
N ALA A 367 -29.82 -44.24 -9.90
CA ALA A 367 -31.21 -44.22 -9.44
C ALA A 367 -32.20 -43.53 -10.42
N ARG A 368 -31.70 -42.91 -11.49
CA ARG A 368 -32.47 -42.22 -12.55
C ARG A 368 -32.18 -42.79 -13.93
N ASP A 369 -31.78 -44.05 -13.96
CA ASP A 369 -31.51 -44.83 -15.16
C ASP A 369 -30.34 -44.29 -16.00
N TYR A 370 -29.42 -43.52 -15.39
CA TYR A 370 -28.16 -43.18 -16.05
C TYR A 370 -27.07 -44.19 -15.68
N ARG A 371 -26.41 -44.74 -16.69
CA ARG A 371 -25.14 -45.44 -16.50
C ARG A 371 -24.02 -44.44 -16.27
N VAL A 372 -23.08 -44.75 -15.39
CA VAL A 372 -21.91 -43.90 -15.14
C VAL A 372 -20.63 -44.67 -15.48
N VAL A 373 -19.89 -44.17 -16.46
CA VAL A 373 -18.59 -44.71 -16.90
C VAL A 373 -17.48 -43.82 -16.35
N ASP A 374 -16.57 -44.43 -15.61
CA ASP A 374 -15.38 -43.78 -15.12
C ASP A 374 -14.25 -43.97 -16.15
N MET A 375 -13.61 -42.87 -16.54
CA MET A 375 -12.43 -42.88 -17.39
C MET A 375 -11.26 -42.29 -16.62
N GLN A 376 -10.13 -43.00 -16.55
CA GLN A 376 -8.96 -42.45 -15.88
C GLN A 376 -8.35 -41.35 -16.74
N VAL A 377 -8.08 -40.19 -16.14
CA VAL A 377 -7.43 -39.04 -16.80
C VAL A 377 -6.12 -39.47 -17.47
N ALA A 378 -5.33 -40.29 -16.77
CA ALA A 378 -4.06 -40.81 -17.29
C ALA A 378 -4.24 -41.70 -18.53
N ASP A 379 -5.36 -42.42 -18.64
CA ASP A 379 -5.63 -43.28 -19.80
C ASP A 379 -6.13 -42.46 -21.00
N VAL A 380 -6.96 -41.45 -20.77
CA VAL A 380 -7.42 -40.50 -21.80
C VAL A 380 -6.24 -39.73 -22.42
N GLU A 381 -5.25 -39.36 -21.61
CA GLU A 381 -4.05 -38.65 -22.09
C GLU A 381 -3.04 -39.57 -22.77
N ARG A 382 -2.97 -40.85 -22.36
CA ARG A 382 -2.00 -41.83 -22.88
C ARG A 382 -2.47 -42.55 -24.13
N ASP A 383 -3.71 -43.04 -24.15
CA ASP A 383 -4.26 -43.89 -25.21
C ASP A 383 -5.77 -43.64 -25.38
N LEU A 384 -6.07 -42.50 -26.01
CA LEU A 384 -7.44 -42.06 -26.26
C LEU A 384 -8.22 -43.03 -27.15
N ASP A 385 -7.57 -43.63 -28.15
CA ASP A 385 -8.24 -44.51 -29.11
C ASP A 385 -8.76 -45.79 -28.42
N ALA A 386 -8.00 -46.34 -27.48
CA ALA A 386 -8.44 -47.47 -26.67
C ALA A 386 -9.64 -47.10 -25.76
N GLU A 387 -9.66 -45.91 -25.17
CA GLU A 387 -10.80 -45.43 -24.38
C GLU A 387 -12.06 -45.23 -25.22
N LEU A 388 -11.92 -44.67 -26.43
CA LEU A 388 -13.04 -44.51 -27.35
C LEU A 388 -13.59 -45.86 -27.83
N ALA A 389 -12.71 -46.85 -28.07
CA ALA A 389 -13.13 -48.21 -28.42
C ALA A 389 -13.89 -48.90 -27.26
N ARG A 390 -13.43 -48.71 -26.01
CA ARG A 390 -14.14 -49.17 -24.81
C ARG A 390 -15.52 -48.52 -24.68
N LEU A 391 -15.59 -47.20 -24.87
CA LEU A 391 -16.84 -46.45 -24.83
C LEU A 391 -17.83 -46.95 -25.90
N GLU A 392 -17.35 -47.16 -27.14
CA GLU A 392 -18.18 -47.71 -28.22
C GLU A 392 -18.70 -49.12 -27.92
N ALA A 393 -17.83 -50.02 -27.44
CA ALA A 393 -18.25 -51.37 -27.07
C ALA A 393 -19.33 -51.35 -25.98
N GLY A 394 -19.18 -50.46 -24.98
CA GLY A 394 -20.14 -50.27 -23.90
C GLY A 394 -21.49 -49.67 -24.34
N LEU A 395 -21.53 -48.94 -25.45
CA LEU A 395 -22.77 -48.45 -26.08
C LEU A 395 -23.43 -49.52 -26.96
N ARG A 396 -22.65 -50.41 -27.59
CA ARG A 396 -23.17 -51.44 -28.50
C ARG A 396 -23.80 -52.64 -27.79
N GLN A 397 -23.40 -52.93 -26.56
CA GLN A 397 -24.02 -53.99 -25.74
C GLN A 397 -25.49 -53.72 -25.36
N GLU A 398 -26.04 -52.55 -25.71
CA GLU A 398 -27.43 -52.15 -25.44
C GLU A 398 -28.35 -52.10 -26.68
N ARG A 399 -27.86 -52.42 -27.88
CA ARG A 399 -28.71 -52.46 -29.09
C ARG A 399 -29.40 -53.79 -29.32
#